data_AF-A0A537RGR7-F1
#
_entry.id   AF-A0A537RGR7-F1
#
_cell.length_a   1.000
_cell.length_b   1.000
_cell.length_c   1.000
_cell.angle_alpha   90.00
_cell.angle_beta   90.00
_cell.angle_gamma   90.00
#
_symmetry.space_group_name_H-M   'P 1'
#
loop_
_entity.id
_entity.type
_entity.pdbx_description
1 polymer ?
#
loop_
_entity_poly.entity_id
_entity_poly.type
_entity_poly.pdbx_seq_one_letter_code
_entity_poly.pdbx_strand_id
1 'polypeptide(L)'
;MYPAGYDLLRSPRLNKGTAFTEEERRALGLEGLLPPAVTTLALQVARRHAEIAALDHDLQKYLVLSDLQARNETLYYAVLMSDPASYMPLVYTPTVGEACQKFGHIFRQARGMYLPISARGRLKQLLSNWSEEDVRFIVVTDGERILGLGDLGAGGMGIPIGKLSLYTACAGVPPQYCLPIVLDVGTNNQVLFDDPLYQGLRQHRVRGEAYLAFVDEFVAAVQQLYPKCCIQWEDFANFNAVPILARYRDKICTFNDDIQGTAGVALAGIYGA
;
A
#
# COMPACT_ATOMS: atom_id res chain seq x y z
N MET A 1 19.69 16.82 2.85
CA MET A 1 20.30 16.70 4.18
C MET A 1 19.68 15.48 4.84
N TYR A 2 20.46 14.53 5.36
CA TYR A 2 19.89 13.42 6.12
C TYR A 2 19.21 13.96 7.38
N PRO A 3 17.99 13.50 7.74
CA PRO A 3 17.30 14.01 8.92
C PRO A 3 18.07 13.60 10.19
N ALA A 4 18.04 14.47 11.20
CA ALA A 4 18.64 14.25 12.51
C ALA A 4 17.67 14.70 13.61
N GLY A 5 17.99 14.39 14.87
CA GLY A 5 17.18 14.76 16.02
C GLY A 5 15.77 14.21 15.93
N TYR A 6 14.79 15.03 16.30
CA TYR A 6 13.39 14.63 16.35
C TYR A 6 12.80 14.26 14.97
N ASP A 7 13.27 14.89 13.89
CA ASP A 7 12.79 14.59 12.53
C ASP A 7 13.22 13.20 12.06
N LEU A 8 14.40 12.72 12.50
CA LEU A 8 14.84 11.35 12.22
C LEU A 8 13.90 10.31 12.83
N LEU A 9 13.40 10.55 14.05
CA LEU A 9 12.43 9.65 14.72
C LEU A 9 11.06 9.62 14.02
N ARG A 10 10.76 10.63 13.21
CA ARG A 10 9.53 10.72 12.40
C ARG A 10 9.68 10.19 10.98
N SER A 11 10.89 9.81 10.57
CA SER A 11 11.15 9.15 9.29
C SER A 11 11.02 7.64 9.44
N PRO A 12 9.94 6.99 8.96
CA PRO A 12 9.69 5.58 9.24
C PRO A 12 10.76 4.65 8.65
N ARG A 13 11.40 5.10 7.57
CA ARG A 13 12.48 4.38 6.88
C ARG A 13 13.80 4.36 7.64
N LEU A 14 14.06 5.43 8.40
CA LEU A 14 15.34 5.64 9.07
C LEU A 14 15.25 5.42 10.58
N ASN A 15 14.05 5.52 11.15
CA ASN A 15 13.82 5.35 12.57
C ASN A 15 14.07 3.90 13.01
N LYS A 16 15.02 3.72 13.94
CA LYS A 16 15.31 2.43 14.60
C LYS A 16 14.65 2.32 15.98
N GLY A 17 13.97 3.37 16.45
CA GLY A 17 13.43 3.46 17.80
C GLY A 17 14.50 3.22 18.86
N THR A 18 14.21 2.37 19.84
CA THR A 18 15.17 2.01 20.91
C THR A 18 16.39 1.22 20.42
N ALA A 19 16.47 0.85 19.13
CA ALA A 19 17.62 0.15 18.56
C ALA A 19 18.73 1.08 18.03
N PHE A 20 18.56 2.40 18.08
CA PHE A 20 19.71 3.30 17.93
C PHE A 20 20.71 3.05 19.07
N THR A 21 21.97 2.82 18.69
CA THR A 21 23.10 2.68 19.61
C THR A 21 23.38 4.00 20.34
N GLU A 22 24.10 3.96 21.47
CA GLU A 22 24.47 5.19 22.18
C GLU A 22 25.30 6.14 21.31
N GLU A 23 26.20 5.60 20.48
CA GLU A 23 27.02 6.37 19.55
C GLU A 23 26.16 7.07 18.49
N GLU A 24 25.22 6.34 17.86
CA GLU A 24 24.27 6.93 16.92
C GLU A 24 23.42 8.02 17.60
N ARG A 25 22.98 7.80 18.84
CA ARG A 25 22.18 8.78 19.57
C ARG A 25 22.95 10.07 19.82
N ARG A 26 24.23 10.00 20.20
CA ARG A 26 25.11 11.18 20.33
C ARG A 26 25.29 11.88 18.99
N ALA A 27 25.68 11.13 17.96
CA ALA A 27 26.01 11.68 16.65
C ALA A 27 24.79 12.33 15.95
N LEU A 28 23.59 11.79 16.19
CA LEU A 28 22.35 12.21 15.52
C LEU A 28 21.46 13.09 16.40
N GLY A 29 21.90 13.48 17.60
CA GLY A 29 21.13 14.36 18.50
C GLY A 29 19.85 13.72 19.05
N LEU A 30 19.89 12.42 19.38
CA LEU A 30 18.76 11.66 19.91
C LEU A 30 18.82 11.43 21.42
N GLU A 31 19.91 11.81 22.09
CA GLU A 31 20.00 11.75 23.55
C GLU A 31 18.90 12.59 24.20
N GLY A 32 18.21 12.03 25.20
CA GLY A 32 17.03 12.64 25.83
C GLY A 32 15.72 12.47 25.06
N LEU A 33 15.74 12.02 23.80
CA LEU A 33 14.53 11.78 22.99
C LEU A 33 14.02 10.33 23.04
N LEU A 34 14.82 9.41 23.58
CA LEU A 34 14.51 7.98 23.68
C LEU A 34 14.79 7.45 25.09
N PRO A 35 14.07 6.41 25.56
CA PRO A 35 14.44 5.69 26.77
C PRO A 35 15.91 5.23 26.73
N PRO A 36 16.65 5.28 27.85
CA PRO A 36 18.11 5.08 27.84
C PRO A 36 18.54 3.68 27.42
N ALA A 37 17.72 2.65 27.67
CA ALA A 37 18.02 1.28 27.26
C ALA A 37 18.10 1.16 25.72
N VAL A 38 19.22 0.61 25.23
CA VAL A 38 19.38 0.17 23.84
C VAL A 38 18.82 -1.25 23.71
N THR A 39 17.99 -1.49 22.70
CA THR A 39 17.38 -2.81 22.45
C THR A 39 17.77 -3.35 21.09
N THR A 40 17.90 -4.66 20.95
CA THR A 40 18.09 -5.29 19.64
C THR A 40 16.79 -5.31 18.83
N LEU A 41 16.91 -5.46 17.50
CA LEU A 41 15.75 -5.67 16.62
C LEU A 41 14.94 -6.90 17.04
N ALA A 42 15.60 -7.99 17.42
CA ALA A 42 14.93 -9.20 17.91
C ALA A 42 14.07 -8.94 19.16
N LEU A 43 14.55 -8.13 20.11
CA LEU A 43 13.77 -7.76 21.29
C LEU A 43 12.59 -6.85 20.93
N GLN A 44 12.77 -5.95 19.96
CA GLN A 44 11.67 -5.12 19.46
C GLN A 44 10.59 -5.96 18.77
N VAL A 45 11.00 -6.97 17.98
CA VAL A 45 10.09 -7.95 17.36
C VAL A 45 9.34 -8.71 18.44
N ALA A 46 10.02 -9.28 19.44
CA ALA A 46 9.37 -9.99 20.54
C ALA A 46 8.34 -9.13 21.30
N ARG A 47 8.61 -7.83 21.49
CA ARG A 47 7.65 -6.88 22.07
C ARG A 47 6.40 -6.71 21.21
N ARG A 48 6.56 -6.65 19.88
CA ARG A 48 5.42 -6.55 18.95
C ARG A 48 4.60 -7.83 18.92
N HIS A 49 5.23 -9.00 18.97
CA HIS A 49 4.53 -10.28 19.12
C HIS A 49 3.65 -10.30 20.37
N ALA A 50 4.20 -9.91 21.52
CA ALA A 50 3.43 -9.87 22.77
C ALA A 50 2.24 -8.89 22.73
N GLU A 51 2.44 -7.70 22.14
CA GLU A 51 1.39 -6.70 21.98
C GLU A 51 0.27 -7.18 21.04
N ILE A 52 0.62 -7.78 19.90
CA ILE A 52 -0.34 -8.26 18.90
C ILE A 52 -1.10 -9.49 19.40
N ALA A 53 -0.43 -10.39 20.14
CA ALA A 53 -1.06 -11.58 20.74
C ALA A 53 -2.07 -11.23 21.83
N ALA A 54 -1.96 -10.05 22.45
CA ALA A 54 -2.89 -9.57 23.47
C ALA A 54 -4.17 -8.94 22.90
N LEU A 55 -4.29 -8.83 21.56
CA LEU A 55 -5.47 -8.27 20.89
C LEU A 55 -6.43 -9.36 20.43
N ASP A 56 -7.72 -9.12 20.62
CA ASP A 56 -8.77 -10.09 20.31
C ASP A 56 -9.15 -10.11 18.82
N HIS A 57 -9.18 -8.94 18.17
CA HIS A 57 -9.68 -8.81 16.81
C HIS A 57 -8.57 -8.55 15.78
N ASP A 58 -8.65 -9.24 14.64
CA ASP A 58 -7.64 -9.10 13.59
C ASP A 58 -7.59 -7.70 13.00
N LEU A 59 -8.71 -6.97 12.94
CA LEU A 59 -8.70 -5.56 12.55
C LEU A 59 -7.88 -4.69 13.52
N GLN A 60 -7.91 -4.96 14.83
CA GLN A 60 -7.07 -4.25 15.79
C GLN A 60 -5.59 -4.55 15.55
N LYS A 61 -5.27 -5.82 15.27
CA LYS A 61 -3.90 -6.25 14.94
C LYS A 61 -3.41 -5.59 13.65
N TYR A 62 -4.26 -5.51 12.62
CA TYR A 62 -4.00 -4.75 11.39
C TYR A 62 -3.66 -3.29 11.68
N LEU A 63 -4.42 -2.63 12.57
CA LEU A 63 -4.16 -1.23 12.93
C LEU A 63 -2.82 -1.06 13.65
N VAL A 64 -2.45 -1.98 14.55
CA VAL A 64 -1.12 -1.96 15.19
C VAL A 64 0.00 -2.12 14.18
N LEU A 65 -0.17 -3.03 13.20
CA LEU A 65 0.81 -3.25 12.13
C LEU A 65 0.89 -2.05 11.17
N SER A 66 -0.23 -1.42 10.84
CA SER A 66 -0.29 -0.19 10.04
C SER A 66 0.43 0.96 10.73
N ASP A 67 0.15 1.19 12.02
CA ASP A 67 0.85 2.18 12.84
C ASP A 67 2.34 1.87 12.96
N LEU A 68 2.72 0.59 13.02
CA LEU A 68 4.12 0.17 13.07
C LEU A 68 4.84 0.51 11.75
N GLN A 69 4.23 0.18 10.61
CA GLN A 69 4.77 0.53 9.29
C GLN A 69 4.95 2.05 9.13
N ALA A 70 4.03 2.83 9.70
CA ALA A 70 4.08 4.29 9.69
C ALA A 70 5.13 4.91 10.64
N ARG A 71 5.74 4.12 11.54
CA ARG A 71 6.72 4.62 12.53
C ARG A 71 8.11 4.04 12.35
N ASN A 72 8.22 2.77 11.98
CA ASN A 72 9.47 2.04 11.83
C ASN A 72 9.26 0.89 10.82
N GLU A 73 9.63 1.16 9.58
CA GLU A 73 9.40 0.26 8.45
C GLU A 73 10.28 -0.98 8.53
N THR A 74 11.52 -0.85 9.04
CA THR A 74 12.41 -2.00 9.28
C THR A 74 11.80 -2.98 10.28
N LEU A 75 11.28 -2.46 11.40
CA LEU A 75 10.64 -3.29 12.42
C LEU A 75 9.32 -3.90 11.93
N TYR A 76 8.54 -3.17 11.14
CA TYR A 76 7.34 -3.71 10.50
C TYR A 76 7.65 -4.95 9.67
N TYR A 77 8.59 -4.86 8.73
CA TYR A 77 8.96 -6.02 7.90
C TYR A 77 9.62 -7.13 8.70
N ALA A 78 10.44 -6.80 9.71
CA ALA A 78 11.02 -7.81 10.60
C ALA A 78 9.94 -8.60 11.37
N VAL A 79 8.84 -7.97 11.78
CA VAL A 79 7.70 -8.66 12.41
C VAL A 79 7.01 -9.57 11.39
N LEU A 80 6.65 -9.07 10.21
CA LEU A 80 5.99 -9.88 9.18
C LEU A 80 6.81 -11.11 8.79
N MET A 81 8.13 -10.94 8.62
CA MET A 81 9.04 -12.00 8.20
C MET A 81 9.39 -12.99 9.32
N SER A 82 9.15 -12.63 10.58
CA SER A 82 9.45 -13.51 11.71
C SER A 82 8.47 -14.68 11.85
N ASP A 83 7.21 -14.49 11.42
CA ASP A 83 6.20 -15.54 11.33
C ASP A 83 5.17 -15.21 10.21
N PRO A 84 5.54 -15.40 8.93
CA PRO A 84 4.70 -15.01 7.82
C PRO A 84 3.32 -15.67 7.84
N ALA A 85 3.22 -16.92 8.33
CA ALA A 85 1.95 -17.63 8.39
C ALA A 85 0.92 -16.93 9.28
N SER A 86 1.36 -16.37 10.42
CA SER A 86 0.47 -15.67 11.34
C SER A 86 0.22 -14.21 10.93
N TYR A 87 1.22 -13.52 10.36
CA TYR A 87 1.11 -12.08 10.10
C TYR A 87 0.61 -11.71 8.70
N MET A 88 0.89 -12.53 7.67
CA MET A 88 0.43 -12.23 6.31
C MET A 88 -1.11 -12.11 6.22
N PRO A 89 -1.91 -12.99 6.86
CA PRO A 89 -3.37 -12.85 6.84
C PRO A 89 -3.89 -11.58 7.49
N LEU A 90 -3.11 -10.98 8.41
CA LEU A 90 -3.48 -9.73 9.08
C LEU A 90 -3.27 -8.51 8.19
N VAL A 91 -2.19 -8.47 7.39
CA VAL A 91 -1.86 -7.32 6.50
C VAL A 91 -2.35 -7.50 5.06
N TYR A 92 -2.87 -8.69 4.74
CA TYR A 92 -3.47 -9.02 3.45
C TYR A 92 -4.79 -9.77 3.67
N THR A 93 -5.18 -10.67 2.78
CA THR A 93 -6.45 -11.40 2.89
C THR A 93 -6.43 -12.39 4.06
N PRO A 94 -7.50 -12.47 4.88
CA PRO A 94 -8.79 -11.81 4.69
C PRO A 94 -8.93 -10.42 5.35
N THR A 95 -8.11 -10.08 6.34
CA THR A 95 -8.29 -8.89 7.20
C THR A 95 -8.25 -7.57 6.43
N VAL A 96 -7.44 -7.48 5.37
CA VAL A 96 -7.39 -6.29 4.51
C VAL A 96 -8.73 -5.97 3.85
N GLY A 97 -9.58 -6.98 3.62
CA GLY A 97 -10.93 -6.78 3.09
C GLY A 97 -11.82 -5.99 4.06
N GLU A 98 -11.79 -6.37 5.34
CA GLU A 98 -12.48 -5.63 6.41
C GLU A 98 -11.91 -4.21 6.56
N ALA A 99 -10.59 -4.07 6.49
CA ALA A 99 -9.93 -2.76 6.52
C ALA A 99 -10.37 -1.86 5.35
N CYS A 100 -10.53 -2.41 4.15
CA CYS A 100 -11.04 -1.65 2.99
C CYS A 100 -12.50 -1.23 3.17
N GLN A 101 -13.36 -2.12 3.70
CA GLN A 101 -14.77 -1.79 3.97
C GLN A 101 -14.90 -0.66 4.99
N LYS A 102 -14.02 -0.63 6.00
CA LYS A 102 -14.03 0.35 7.08
C LYS A 102 -13.02 1.49 6.87
N PHE A 103 -12.46 1.64 5.68
CA PHE A 103 -11.27 2.49 5.44
C PHE A 103 -11.43 3.91 5.98
N GLY A 104 -12.55 4.57 5.67
CA GLY A 104 -12.83 5.94 6.16
C GLY A 104 -12.98 6.05 7.68
N HIS A 105 -13.45 4.99 8.35
CA HIS A 105 -13.64 4.95 9.80
C HIS A 105 -12.34 4.67 10.57
N ILE A 106 -11.39 3.99 9.93
CA ILE A 106 -10.12 3.59 10.55
C ILE A 106 -8.93 4.40 10.05
N PHE A 107 -9.15 5.38 9.17
CA PHE A 107 -8.10 6.21 8.60
C PHE A 107 -7.36 6.98 9.69
N ARG A 108 -6.03 6.86 9.70
CA ARG A 108 -5.13 7.56 10.64
C ARG A 108 -4.09 8.38 9.92
N GLN A 109 -3.46 7.79 8.91
CA GLN A 109 -2.41 8.41 8.12
C GLN A 109 -2.50 7.92 6.68
N ALA A 110 -2.29 8.83 5.74
CA ALA A 110 -2.22 8.51 4.32
C ALA A 110 -0.98 7.65 4.03
N ARG A 111 -1.15 6.64 3.17
CA ARG A 111 -0.06 5.85 2.58
C ARG A 111 -0.38 5.60 1.12
N GLY A 112 0.56 5.90 0.24
CA GLY A 112 0.33 5.88 -1.21
C GLY A 112 -0.29 7.17 -1.72
N MET A 113 -0.80 7.11 -2.94
CA MET A 113 -1.35 8.26 -3.66
C MET A 113 -2.79 8.04 -4.11
N TYR A 114 -3.59 9.08 -3.95
CA TYR A 114 -5.00 9.11 -4.34
C TYR A 114 -5.12 10.04 -5.54
N LEU A 115 -5.47 9.49 -6.70
CA LEU A 115 -5.55 10.23 -7.96
C LEU A 115 -7.01 10.36 -8.38
N PRO A 116 -7.69 11.48 -8.03
CA PRO A 116 -9.07 11.68 -8.40
C PRO A 116 -9.21 12.07 -9.86
N ILE A 117 -10.29 11.63 -10.53
CA ILE A 117 -10.57 12.00 -11.92
C ILE A 117 -10.78 13.50 -12.13
N SER A 118 -11.16 14.23 -11.08
CA SER A 118 -11.23 15.69 -11.07
C SER A 118 -9.86 16.38 -11.25
N ALA A 119 -8.76 15.63 -11.13
CA ALA A 119 -7.40 16.09 -11.38
C ALA A 119 -6.87 15.72 -12.78
N ARG A 120 -7.74 15.24 -13.70
CA ARG A 120 -7.39 15.01 -15.10
C ARG A 120 -6.71 16.25 -15.72
N GLY A 121 -5.65 16.02 -16.48
CA GLY A 121 -4.74 17.03 -17.02
C GLY A 121 -3.59 17.43 -16.07
N ARG A 122 -3.57 16.91 -14.83
CA ARG A 122 -2.56 17.24 -13.81
C ARG A 122 -1.92 16.01 -13.17
N LEU A 123 -2.13 14.79 -13.67
CA LEU A 123 -1.63 13.58 -13.01
C LEU A 123 -0.11 13.54 -12.88
N LYS A 124 0.63 14.03 -13.87
CA LYS A 124 2.10 14.16 -13.77
C LYS A 124 2.52 15.08 -12.62
N GLN A 125 1.83 16.20 -12.44
CA GLN A 125 2.08 17.12 -11.31
C GLN A 125 1.79 16.42 -9.98
N LEU A 126 0.64 15.74 -9.86
CA LEU A 126 0.27 15.04 -8.64
C LEU A 126 1.30 13.95 -8.31
N LEU A 127 1.66 13.10 -9.27
CA LEU A 127 2.65 12.03 -9.09
C LEU A 127 4.03 12.56 -8.70
N SER A 128 4.41 13.77 -9.14
CA SER A 128 5.66 14.42 -8.73
C SER A 128 5.71 14.88 -7.27
N ASN A 129 4.58 14.83 -6.54
CA ASN A 129 4.56 15.08 -5.10
C ASN A 129 5.05 13.87 -4.28
N TRP A 130 5.20 12.69 -4.89
CA TRP A 130 5.76 11.52 -4.20
C TRP A 130 7.24 11.76 -3.90
N SER A 131 7.69 11.40 -2.69
CA SER A 131 9.05 11.71 -2.24
C SER A 131 10.13 10.86 -2.92
N GLU A 132 9.77 9.71 -3.47
CA GLU A 132 10.70 8.80 -4.11
C GLU A 132 10.78 9.05 -5.60
N GLU A 133 11.98 9.40 -6.08
CA GLU A 133 12.23 9.61 -7.51
C GLU A 133 12.35 8.30 -8.29
N ASP A 134 12.70 7.20 -7.61
CA ASP A 134 13.04 5.92 -8.25
C ASP A 134 12.01 4.81 -8.02
N VAL A 135 10.75 5.06 -8.35
CA VAL A 135 9.68 4.04 -8.23
C VAL A 135 9.89 2.91 -9.26
N ARG A 136 9.83 1.66 -8.79
CA ARG A 136 9.98 0.44 -9.63
C ARG A 136 8.73 -0.42 -9.67
N PHE A 137 7.87 -0.35 -8.66
CA PHE A 137 6.64 -1.13 -8.58
C PHE A 137 5.48 -0.27 -8.13
N ILE A 138 4.45 -0.20 -8.96
CA ILE A 138 3.16 0.39 -8.62
C ILE A 138 2.14 -0.73 -8.58
N VAL A 139 1.42 -0.84 -7.47
CA VAL A 139 0.13 -1.54 -7.45
C VAL A 139 -0.94 -0.47 -7.48
N VAL A 140 -1.82 -0.56 -8.48
CA VAL A 140 -2.89 0.41 -8.69
C VAL A 140 -4.23 -0.31 -8.73
N THR A 141 -5.24 0.30 -8.12
CA THR A 141 -6.64 -0.14 -8.18
C THR A 141 -7.56 1.04 -8.44
N ASP A 142 -8.74 0.83 -9.02
CA ASP A 142 -9.84 1.80 -8.98
C ASP A 142 -10.90 1.45 -7.91
N GLY A 143 -10.65 0.41 -7.13
CA GLY A 143 -11.49 -0.02 -6.02
C GLY A 143 -12.84 -0.61 -6.41
N GLU A 144 -13.05 -0.94 -7.69
CA GLU A 144 -14.38 -1.34 -8.17
C GLU A 144 -14.73 -2.81 -7.86
N ARG A 145 -13.71 -3.67 -7.73
CA ARG A 145 -13.90 -5.09 -7.50
C ARG A 145 -12.91 -5.58 -6.45
N ILE A 146 -12.97 -4.99 -5.25
CA ILE A 146 -12.10 -5.41 -4.15
C ILE A 146 -12.43 -6.84 -3.74
N LEU A 147 -11.55 -7.79 -4.06
CA LEU A 147 -11.74 -9.21 -3.75
C LEU A 147 -13.14 -9.71 -4.16
N GLY A 148 -13.89 -10.30 -3.23
CA GLY A 148 -15.32 -10.64 -3.36
C GLY A 148 -16.27 -9.62 -2.73
N LEU A 149 -15.79 -8.43 -2.36
CA LEU A 149 -16.52 -7.40 -1.60
C LEU A 149 -17.15 -6.32 -2.51
N GLY A 150 -16.75 -6.27 -3.78
CA GLY A 150 -17.30 -5.37 -4.78
C GLY A 150 -16.68 -3.97 -4.72
N ASP A 151 -17.49 -2.96 -5.02
CA ASP A 151 -17.05 -1.57 -5.15
C ASP A 151 -16.84 -0.93 -3.78
N LEU A 152 -15.59 -0.66 -3.42
CA LEU A 152 -15.21 0.04 -2.19
C LEU A 152 -14.58 1.42 -2.46
N GLY A 153 -14.63 1.89 -3.71
CA GLY A 153 -14.12 3.20 -4.11
C GLY A 153 -12.69 3.48 -3.62
N ALA A 154 -12.47 4.67 -3.06
CA ALA A 154 -11.17 5.06 -2.51
C ALA A 154 -10.70 4.18 -1.34
N GLY A 155 -11.62 3.48 -0.65
CA GLY A 155 -11.29 2.53 0.41
C GLY A 155 -10.52 1.30 -0.08
N GLY A 156 -10.56 1.04 -1.39
CA GLY A 156 -9.75 0.02 -2.05
C GLY A 156 -8.23 0.21 -1.91
N MET A 157 -7.77 1.40 -1.48
CA MET A 157 -6.35 1.70 -1.22
C MET A 157 -5.67 0.68 -0.28
N GLY A 158 -6.42 0.03 0.62
CA GLY A 158 -5.87 -1.03 1.47
C GLY A 158 -5.22 -2.17 0.69
N ILE A 159 -5.73 -2.49 -0.50
CA ILE A 159 -5.21 -3.57 -1.35
C ILE A 159 -3.82 -3.27 -1.92
N PRO A 160 -3.58 -2.14 -2.63
CA PRO A 160 -2.23 -1.76 -3.03
C PRO A 160 -1.21 -1.72 -1.89
N ILE A 161 -1.61 -1.21 -0.72
CA ILE A 161 -0.74 -1.16 0.47
C ILE A 161 -0.36 -2.57 0.93
N GLY A 162 -1.34 -3.46 1.04
CA GLY A 162 -1.15 -4.85 1.43
C GLY A 162 -0.26 -5.60 0.45
N LYS A 163 -0.56 -5.53 -0.86
CA LYS A 163 0.22 -6.16 -1.93
C LYS A 163 1.68 -5.71 -1.91
N LEU A 164 1.94 -4.40 -1.83
CA LEU A 164 3.31 -3.91 -1.78
C LEU A 164 4.04 -4.27 -0.49
N SER A 165 3.33 -4.53 0.61
CA SER A 165 3.92 -5.14 1.80
C SER A 165 4.38 -6.59 1.52
N LEU A 166 3.60 -7.36 0.75
CA LEU A 166 3.99 -8.71 0.30
C LEU A 166 5.20 -8.67 -0.64
N TYR A 167 5.29 -7.69 -1.54
CA TYR A 167 6.44 -7.51 -2.43
C TYR A 167 7.75 -7.45 -1.63
N THR A 168 7.78 -6.67 -0.56
CA THR A 168 8.95 -6.60 0.31
C THR A 168 9.11 -7.87 1.14
N ALA A 169 8.07 -8.31 1.85
CA ALA A 169 8.18 -9.41 2.80
C ALA A 169 8.48 -10.76 2.14
N CYS A 170 7.96 -11.01 0.94
CA CYS A 170 8.08 -12.29 0.24
C CYS A 170 9.19 -12.28 -0.81
N ALA A 171 9.40 -11.17 -1.52
CA ALA A 171 10.34 -11.09 -2.64
C ALA A 171 11.54 -10.17 -2.40
N GLY A 172 11.65 -9.56 -1.21
CA GLY A 172 12.79 -8.71 -0.84
C GLY A 172 12.85 -7.39 -1.63
N VAL A 173 11.74 -6.96 -2.23
CA VAL A 173 11.67 -5.67 -2.93
C VAL A 173 11.82 -4.53 -1.93
N PRO A 174 12.83 -3.64 -2.06
CA PRO A 174 13.00 -2.52 -1.15
C PRO A 174 11.76 -1.59 -1.14
N PRO A 175 11.19 -1.25 0.04
CA PRO A 175 9.94 -0.48 0.14
C PRO A 175 9.97 0.87 -0.54
N GLN A 176 11.13 1.54 -0.60
CA GLN A 176 11.28 2.84 -1.25
C GLN A 176 11.04 2.78 -2.77
N TYR A 177 11.05 1.59 -3.37
CA TYR A 177 10.74 1.41 -4.79
C TYR A 177 9.27 1.10 -5.06
N CYS A 178 8.44 1.05 -4.01
CA CYS A 178 7.04 0.68 -4.06
C CYS A 178 6.14 1.92 -3.92
N LEU A 179 5.11 2.03 -4.76
CA LEU A 179 4.13 3.11 -4.69
C LEU A 179 2.69 2.58 -4.82
N PRO A 180 1.89 2.57 -3.73
CA PRO A 180 0.48 2.19 -3.78
C PRO A 180 -0.37 3.33 -4.33
N ILE A 181 -1.30 3.04 -5.24
CA ILE A 181 -2.15 4.06 -5.88
C ILE A 181 -3.61 3.63 -5.92
N VAL A 182 -4.53 4.57 -5.67
CA VAL A 182 -5.94 4.44 -6.05
C VAL A 182 -6.30 5.47 -7.12
N LEU A 183 -6.99 5.02 -8.18
CA LEU A 183 -7.60 5.87 -9.19
C LEU A 183 -9.06 6.13 -8.78
N ASP A 184 -9.32 7.27 -8.16
CA ASP A 184 -10.65 7.61 -7.67
C ASP A 184 -11.48 8.26 -8.79
N VAL A 185 -12.31 7.45 -9.43
CA VAL A 185 -13.22 7.88 -10.50
C VAL A 185 -14.67 7.99 -10.01
N GLY A 186 -14.89 7.98 -8.69
CA GLY A 186 -16.18 7.81 -8.04
C GLY A 186 -16.43 6.37 -7.58
N THR A 187 -17.61 6.14 -7.00
CA THR A 187 -18.08 4.81 -6.56
C THR A 187 -19.57 4.66 -6.86
N ASN A 188 -20.01 3.44 -7.16
CA ASN A 188 -21.42 3.09 -7.31
C ASN A 188 -21.99 2.44 -6.03
N ASN A 189 -21.20 2.35 -4.97
CA ASN A 189 -21.65 1.83 -3.69
C ASN A 189 -22.42 2.89 -2.90
N GLN A 190 -23.74 2.74 -2.83
CA GLN A 190 -24.62 3.70 -2.14
C GLN A 190 -24.31 3.81 -0.64
N VAL A 191 -23.86 2.72 0.02
CA VAL A 191 -23.49 2.76 1.45
C VAL A 191 -22.33 3.72 1.67
N LEU A 192 -21.31 3.70 0.80
CA LEU A 192 -20.20 4.65 0.86
C LEU A 192 -20.62 6.06 0.47
N PHE A 193 -21.56 6.19 -0.47
CA PHE A 193 -22.10 7.48 -0.88
C PHE A 193 -22.77 8.22 0.29
N ASP A 194 -23.51 7.48 1.11
CA ASP A 194 -24.29 8.02 2.23
C ASP A 194 -23.46 8.13 3.53
N ASP A 195 -22.30 7.47 3.60
CA ASP A 195 -21.43 7.50 4.77
C ASP A 195 -20.69 8.85 4.87
N PRO A 196 -20.91 9.68 5.91
CA PRO A 196 -20.24 10.97 6.06
C PRO A 196 -18.72 10.85 6.24
N LEU A 197 -18.20 9.69 6.62
CA LEU A 197 -16.78 9.41 6.79
C LEU A 197 -16.10 8.88 5.53
N TYR A 198 -16.85 8.67 4.43
CA TYR A 198 -16.24 8.34 3.14
C TYR A 198 -15.32 9.46 2.64
N GLN A 199 -14.09 9.07 2.28
CA GLN A 199 -12.99 9.98 1.92
C GLN A 199 -12.77 10.14 0.42
N GLY A 200 -13.45 9.35 -0.42
CA GLY A 200 -13.34 9.45 -1.88
C GLY A 200 -14.32 10.44 -2.49
N LEU A 201 -14.30 10.56 -3.81
CA LEU A 201 -15.22 11.40 -4.57
C LEU A 201 -16.67 10.90 -4.40
N ARG A 202 -17.55 11.80 -3.94
CA ARG A 202 -19.00 11.56 -3.82
C ARG A 202 -19.70 11.76 -5.15
N GLN A 203 -19.39 10.89 -6.10
CA GLN A 203 -20.02 10.82 -7.42
C GLN A 203 -20.08 9.36 -7.89
N HIS A 204 -21.01 9.07 -8.79
CA HIS A 204 -21.01 7.80 -9.51
C HIS A 204 -19.76 7.65 -10.37
N ARG A 205 -19.39 6.39 -10.64
CA ARG A 205 -18.20 6.08 -11.43
C ARG A 205 -18.28 6.66 -12.84
N VAL A 206 -17.23 7.37 -13.25
CA VAL A 206 -17.03 7.77 -14.64
C VAL A 206 -16.73 6.53 -15.49
N ARG A 207 -17.31 6.45 -16.69
CA ARG A 207 -17.23 5.30 -17.61
C ARG A 207 -16.76 5.69 -19.00
N GLY A 208 -16.47 4.68 -19.81
CA GLY A 208 -16.20 4.82 -21.24
C GLY A 208 -14.93 5.62 -21.51
N GLU A 209 -14.97 6.46 -22.56
CA GLU A 209 -13.81 7.18 -23.05
C GLU A 209 -13.20 8.13 -22.02
N ALA A 210 -14.02 8.78 -21.18
CA ALA A 210 -13.51 9.69 -20.15
C ALA A 210 -12.68 8.95 -19.09
N TYR A 211 -13.11 7.74 -18.70
CA TYR A 211 -12.35 6.87 -17.80
C TYR A 211 -11.07 6.37 -18.46
N LEU A 212 -11.16 5.86 -19.69
CA LEU A 212 -9.98 5.34 -20.40
C LEU A 212 -8.93 6.42 -20.64
N ALA A 213 -9.34 7.63 -21.01
CA ALA A 213 -8.44 8.76 -21.18
C ALA A 213 -7.74 9.19 -19.89
N PHE A 214 -8.40 9.02 -18.73
CA PHE A 214 -7.78 9.24 -17.43
C PHE A 214 -6.73 8.16 -17.11
N VAL A 215 -7.02 6.89 -17.40
CA VAL A 215 -6.04 5.80 -17.28
C VAL A 215 -4.85 6.00 -18.25
N ASP A 216 -5.11 6.44 -19.48
CA ASP A 216 -4.05 6.78 -20.46
C ASP A 216 -3.12 7.88 -19.92
N GLU A 217 -3.69 8.94 -19.34
CA GLU A 217 -2.92 10.02 -18.71
C GLU A 217 -2.08 9.49 -17.55
N PHE A 218 -2.66 8.63 -16.70
CA PHE A 218 -1.95 8.00 -15.59
C PHE A 218 -0.74 7.20 -16.08
N VAL A 219 -0.94 6.30 -17.04
CA VAL A 219 0.14 5.49 -17.60
C VAL A 219 1.22 6.36 -18.23
N ALA A 220 0.83 7.37 -19.02
CA ALA A 220 1.79 8.29 -19.64
C ALA A 220 2.60 9.07 -18.60
N ALA A 221 1.96 9.54 -17.53
CA ALA A 221 2.64 10.24 -16.44
C ALA A 221 3.61 9.34 -15.68
N VAL A 222 3.22 8.09 -15.38
CA VAL A 222 4.10 7.09 -14.75
C VAL A 222 5.29 6.78 -15.63
N GLN A 223 5.11 6.54 -16.93
CA GLN A 223 6.24 6.24 -17.83
C GLN A 223 7.21 7.41 -17.99
N GLN A 224 6.72 8.66 -17.89
CA GLN A 224 7.57 9.85 -17.94
C GLN A 224 8.39 10.06 -16.66
N LEU A 225 7.79 9.80 -15.49
CA LEU A 225 8.46 10.02 -14.20
C LEU A 225 9.29 8.80 -13.77
N TYR A 226 8.78 7.60 -14.00
CA TYR A 226 9.28 6.33 -13.50
C TYR A 226 9.42 5.31 -14.64
N PRO A 227 10.32 5.52 -15.62
CA PRO A 227 10.38 4.74 -16.85
C PRO A 227 10.74 3.25 -16.67
N LYS A 228 11.25 2.85 -15.50
CA LYS A 228 11.54 1.43 -15.18
C LYS A 228 10.47 0.80 -14.28
N CYS A 229 9.35 1.47 -14.07
CA CYS A 229 8.29 0.98 -13.20
C CYS A 229 7.49 -0.13 -13.87
N CYS A 230 7.26 -1.22 -13.14
CA CYS A 230 6.22 -2.18 -13.42
C CYS A 230 4.89 -1.70 -12.82
N ILE A 231 3.82 -1.71 -13.61
CA ILE A 231 2.46 -1.40 -13.13
C ILE A 231 1.68 -2.72 -12.97
N GLN A 232 1.32 -3.07 -11.74
CA GLN A 232 0.37 -4.13 -11.42
C GLN A 232 -1.03 -3.54 -11.30
N TRP A 233 -1.95 -3.99 -12.14
CA TRP A 233 -3.38 -3.67 -12.03
C TRP A 233 -4.05 -4.65 -11.06
N GLU A 234 -4.79 -4.14 -10.09
CA GLU A 234 -5.42 -4.93 -9.05
C GLU A 234 -6.88 -4.55 -8.84
N ASP A 235 -7.76 -5.54 -8.68
CA ASP A 235 -9.15 -5.37 -8.24
C ASP A 235 -9.97 -4.40 -9.12
N PHE A 236 -9.69 -4.37 -10.42
CA PHE A 236 -10.51 -3.68 -11.41
C PHE A 236 -11.72 -4.54 -11.80
N ALA A 237 -12.86 -3.91 -12.08
CA ALA A 237 -14.01 -4.62 -12.65
C ALA A 237 -13.65 -5.27 -14.00
N ASN A 238 -14.22 -6.45 -14.28
CA ASN A 238 -13.82 -7.28 -15.44
C ASN A 238 -13.91 -6.55 -16.78
N PHE A 239 -14.92 -5.69 -16.96
CA PHE A 239 -15.12 -4.92 -18.18
C PHE A 239 -14.06 -3.81 -18.37
N ASN A 240 -13.31 -3.45 -17.33
CA ASN A 240 -12.16 -2.55 -17.40
C ASN A 240 -10.83 -3.32 -17.41
N ALA A 241 -10.70 -4.35 -16.56
CA ALA A 241 -9.45 -5.09 -16.37
C ALA A 241 -8.90 -5.69 -17.67
N VAL A 242 -9.75 -6.37 -18.44
CA VAL A 242 -9.33 -7.03 -19.69
C VAL A 242 -8.93 -6.00 -20.77
N PRO A 243 -9.74 -4.95 -21.06
CA PRO A 243 -9.32 -3.92 -22.01
C PRO A 243 -8.07 -3.14 -21.60
N ILE A 244 -7.92 -2.79 -20.31
CA ILE A 244 -6.72 -2.12 -19.79
C ILE A 244 -5.50 -2.99 -20.02
N LEU A 245 -5.55 -4.27 -19.62
CA LEU A 245 -4.43 -5.20 -19.82
C LEU A 245 -4.07 -5.33 -21.30
N ALA A 246 -5.06 -5.57 -22.17
CA ALA A 246 -4.84 -5.70 -23.61
C ALA A 246 -4.23 -4.43 -24.24
N ARG A 247 -4.59 -3.25 -23.72
CA ARG A 247 -4.11 -1.97 -24.23
C ARG A 247 -2.62 -1.71 -23.95
N TYR A 248 -2.10 -2.20 -22.81
CA TYR A 248 -0.80 -1.79 -22.28
C TYR A 248 0.25 -2.91 -22.20
N ARG A 249 -0.14 -4.19 -22.16
CA ARG A 249 0.76 -5.34 -21.95
C ARG A 249 1.96 -5.44 -22.90
N ASP A 250 1.80 -4.94 -24.13
CA ASP A 250 2.86 -4.98 -25.16
C ASP A 250 3.56 -3.63 -25.34
N LYS A 251 3.26 -2.64 -24.48
CA LYS A 251 3.78 -1.26 -24.57
C LYS A 251 4.61 -0.85 -23.36
N ILE A 252 4.27 -1.38 -22.19
CA ILE A 252 4.93 -1.06 -20.92
C ILE A 252 5.13 -2.33 -20.10
N CYS A 253 5.98 -2.28 -19.07
CA CYS A 253 6.07 -3.35 -18.08
C CYS A 253 4.82 -3.34 -17.21
N THR A 254 3.89 -4.27 -17.45
CA THR A 254 2.63 -4.32 -16.72
C THR A 254 1.99 -5.70 -16.75
N PHE A 255 1.18 -6.00 -15.74
CA PHE A 255 0.35 -7.19 -15.68
C PHE A 255 -0.87 -6.93 -14.78
N ASN A 256 -1.89 -7.79 -14.85
CA ASN A 256 -3.00 -7.79 -13.90
C ASN A 256 -2.93 -9.08 -13.06
N ASP A 257 -2.88 -8.94 -11.73
CA ASP A 257 -2.69 -10.09 -10.83
C ASP A 257 -3.94 -10.97 -10.76
N ASP A 258 -5.14 -10.37 -10.80
CA ASP A 258 -6.42 -11.10 -10.78
C ASP A 258 -6.54 -12.09 -11.93
N ILE A 259 -6.04 -11.70 -13.11
CA ILE A 259 -6.07 -12.51 -14.34
C ILE A 259 -4.83 -13.41 -14.40
N GLN A 260 -3.63 -12.82 -14.37
CA GLN A 260 -2.39 -13.52 -14.70
C GLN A 260 -1.76 -14.18 -13.47
N GLY A 261 -1.78 -13.51 -12.31
CA GLY A 261 -1.27 -14.06 -11.05
C GLY A 261 -2.11 -15.25 -10.57
N THR A 262 -3.44 -15.08 -10.54
CA THR A 262 -4.38 -16.16 -10.20
C THR A 262 -4.26 -17.35 -11.15
N ALA A 263 -4.14 -17.11 -12.47
CA ALA A 263 -3.91 -18.18 -13.43
C ALA A 263 -2.59 -18.91 -13.17
N GLY A 264 -1.53 -18.18 -12.82
CA GLY A 264 -0.22 -18.75 -12.47
C GLY A 264 -0.28 -19.68 -11.27
N VAL A 265 -0.86 -19.23 -10.15
CA VAL A 265 -0.97 -20.06 -8.94
C VAL A 265 -1.92 -21.25 -9.13
N ALA A 266 -3.01 -21.07 -9.87
CA ALA A 266 -3.95 -22.17 -10.17
C ALA A 266 -3.29 -23.26 -11.02
N LEU A 267 -2.56 -22.87 -12.07
CA LEU A 267 -1.83 -23.81 -12.91
C LEU A 267 -0.73 -24.53 -12.13
N ALA A 268 0.01 -23.83 -11.27
CA ALA A 268 1.01 -24.43 -10.40
C ALA A 268 0.39 -25.47 -9.44
N GLY A 269 -0.80 -25.16 -8.89
CA GLY A 269 -1.55 -26.11 -8.06
C GLY A 269 -1.96 -27.37 -8.83
N ILE A 270 -2.38 -27.23 -10.10
CA ILE A 270 -2.70 -28.38 -10.96
C ILE A 270 -1.46 -29.25 -11.22
N TYR A 271 -0.32 -28.64 -11.53
CA TYR A 271 0.93 -29.38 -11.77
C TYR A 271 1.53 -30.01 -10.51
N GLY A 272 1.20 -29.48 -9.33
CA GLY A 272 1.65 -30.00 -8.05
C GLY A 272 0.74 -31.09 -7.44
N ALA A 273 -0.41 -31.36 -8.04
CA ALA A 273 -1.39 -32.37 -7.59
C ALA A 273 -1.07 -33.76 -8.16
#